data_AF-A0A661U314-F1
#
_entry.id   AF-A0A661U314-F1
#
_cell.length_a   1.000
_cell.length_b   1.000
_cell.length_c   1.000
_cell.angle_alpha   90.00
_cell.angle_beta   90.00
_cell.angle_gamma   90.00
#
_symmetry.space_group_name_H-M   'P 1'
#
loop_
_entity.id
_entity.type
_entity.pdbx_description
1 polymer ?
#
loop_
_entity_poly.entity_id
_entity_poly.type
_entity_poly.pdbx_seq_one_letter_code
_entity_poly.pdbx_strand_id
1 'polypeptide(L)'
;MGEKGFIKDDKILSRFILIISLLLIIFYFYATWDFPIDDAYISFRYARNFAEGNGLVYNIGERVEGYSNFFWVILNGVAIYFGANPLYFSTIFSAILYVMLLVVFWKALWKNLEELSPGNTQENIPRYIALFGIFLLAVDMRFFIFISSGLETQCFITLFFISLFWNWITTER
;
A
#
# COMPACT_ATOMS: atom_id res chain seq x y z
N MET A 1 -9.93 37.10 -19.35
CA MET A 1 -9.78 35.98 -20.32
C MET A 1 -8.76 34.92 -19.88
N GLY A 2 -7.97 35.11 -18.80
CA GLY A 2 -6.91 34.17 -18.38
C GLY A 2 -7.32 32.99 -17.48
N GLU A 3 -8.32 33.13 -16.59
CA GLU A 3 -8.69 32.06 -15.63
C GLU A 3 -9.27 30.81 -16.29
N LYS A 4 -10.05 30.96 -17.36
CA LYS A 4 -10.65 29.81 -18.08
C LYS A 4 -9.62 28.95 -18.81
N GLY A 5 -8.47 29.52 -19.20
CA GLY A 5 -7.36 28.78 -19.80
C GLY A 5 -6.63 27.93 -18.75
N PHE A 6 -6.27 28.56 -17.64
CA PHE A 6 -5.55 27.91 -16.53
C PHE A 6 -6.30 26.69 -15.95
N ILE A 7 -7.61 26.80 -15.71
CA ILE A 7 -8.43 25.70 -15.19
C ILE A 7 -8.54 24.54 -16.19
N LYS A 8 -8.51 24.82 -17.50
CA LYS A 8 -8.56 23.80 -18.55
C LYS A 8 -7.25 23.01 -18.60
N ASP A 9 -6.12 23.69 -18.49
CA ASP A 9 -4.80 23.09 -18.52
C ASP A 9 -4.52 22.24 -17.27
N ASP A 10 -4.97 22.68 -16.08
CA ASP A 10 -4.92 21.89 -14.83
C ASP A 10 -5.65 20.54 -14.96
N LYS A 11 -6.85 20.53 -15.56
CA LYS A 11 -7.62 19.29 -15.76
C LYS A 11 -6.96 18.33 -16.75
N ILE A 12 -6.34 18.85 -17.81
CA ILE A 12 -5.65 18.03 -18.80
C ILE A 12 -4.40 17.40 -18.17
N LEU A 13 -3.59 18.20 -17.48
CA LEU A 13 -2.38 17.72 -16.80
C LEU A 13 -2.72 16.70 -15.72
N SER A 14 -3.73 16.96 -14.90
CA SER A 14 -4.21 16.04 -13.86
C SER A 14 -4.63 14.69 -14.44
N ARG A 15 -5.39 14.70 -15.55
CA ARG A 15 -5.79 13.45 -16.24
C ARG A 15 -4.58 12.70 -16.80
N PHE A 16 -3.63 13.42 -17.40
CA PHE A 16 -2.41 12.83 -17.92
C PHE A 16 -1.61 12.15 -16.81
N ILE A 17 -1.42 12.82 -15.66
CA ILE A 17 -0.73 12.27 -14.48
C ILE A 17 -1.44 11.01 -13.96
N LEU A 18 -2.76 11.02 -13.88
CA LEU A 18 -3.53 9.84 -13.43
C LEU A 18 -3.38 8.67 -14.39
N ILE A 19 -3.48 8.91 -15.70
CA ILE A 19 -3.36 7.85 -16.71
C ILE A 19 -1.95 7.26 -16.68
N ILE A 20 -0.90 8.08 -16.67
CA ILE A 20 0.48 7.58 -16.65
C ILE A 20 0.77 6.83 -15.34
N SER A 21 0.27 7.31 -14.19
CA SER A 21 0.41 6.61 -12.90
C SER A 21 -0.27 5.24 -12.95
N LEU A 22 -1.49 5.17 -13.50
CA LEU A 22 -2.22 3.91 -13.63
C LEU A 22 -1.50 2.93 -14.55
N LEU A 23 -0.97 3.41 -15.69
CA LEU A 23 -0.20 2.58 -16.62
C LEU A 23 1.08 2.04 -15.97
N LEU A 24 1.80 2.86 -15.21
CA LEU A 24 2.99 2.44 -14.46
C LEU A 24 2.64 1.42 -13.38
N ILE A 25 1.56 1.64 -12.62
CA ILE A 25 1.07 0.69 -11.62
C ILE A 25 0.77 -0.67 -12.25
N ILE A 26 0.02 -0.69 -13.36
CA ILE A 26 -0.31 -1.93 -14.07
C ILE A 26 0.96 -2.60 -14.60
N PHE A 27 1.87 -1.83 -15.20
CA PHE A 27 3.13 -2.33 -15.75
C PHE A 27 4.01 -2.97 -14.67
N TYR A 28 4.23 -2.29 -13.55
CA TYR A 28 5.07 -2.80 -12.47
C TYR A 28 4.44 -3.99 -11.77
N PHE A 29 3.13 -3.97 -11.54
CA PHE A 29 2.42 -5.09 -10.98
C PHE A 29 2.55 -6.34 -11.86
N TYR A 30 2.41 -6.19 -13.18
CA TYR A 30 2.65 -7.27 -14.13
C TYR A 30 4.11 -7.74 -14.11
N ALA A 31 5.07 -6.81 -14.04
CA ALA A 31 6.50 -7.12 -14.04
C ALA A 31 6.98 -7.82 -12.76
N THR A 32 6.33 -7.60 -11.61
CA THR A 32 6.75 -8.18 -10.32
C THR A 32 5.83 -9.29 -9.80
N TRP A 33 4.73 -9.60 -10.50
CA TRP A 33 3.68 -10.52 -10.04
C TRP A 33 4.22 -11.89 -9.59
N ASP A 34 5.24 -12.40 -10.26
CA ASP A 34 5.81 -13.73 -10.01
C ASP A 34 7.19 -13.67 -9.33
N PHE A 35 7.39 -12.67 -8.46
CA PHE A 35 8.65 -12.46 -7.74
C PHE A 35 8.48 -12.58 -6.21
N PRO A 36 8.01 -13.74 -5.68
CA PRO A 36 7.99 -13.96 -4.25
C PRO A 36 9.42 -14.00 -3.70
N ILE A 37 9.60 -13.49 -2.50
CA ILE A 37 10.87 -13.62 -1.78
C ILE A 37 10.83 -14.95 -1.03
N ASP A 38 11.91 -15.74 -1.12
CA ASP A 38 12.00 -17.06 -0.47
C ASP A 38 11.65 -17.01 1.03
N ASP A 39 12.00 -15.91 1.71
CA ASP A 39 11.70 -15.66 3.12
C ASP A 39 10.19 -15.71 3.45
N ALA A 40 9.31 -15.37 2.50
CA ALA A 40 7.86 -15.45 2.71
C ALA A 40 7.38 -16.89 2.95
N TYR A 41 8.06 -17.89 2.36
CA TYR A 41 7.71 -19.29 2.53
C TYR A 41 7.94 -19.81 3.95
N ILE A 42 8.85 -19.19 4.71
CA ILE A 42 9.00 -19.49 6.13
C ILE A 42 7.68 -19.15 6.84
N SER A 43 7.18 -17.93 6.63
CA SER A 43 5.92 -17.45 7.23
C SER A 43 4.74 -18.31 6.78
N PHE A 44 4.67 -18.68 5.50
CA PHE A 44 3.60 -19.51 4.96
C PHE A 44 3.59 -20.93 5.53
N ARG A 45 4.76 -21.49 5.87
CA ARG A 45 4.85 -22.79 6.51
C ARG A 45 4.33 -22.76 7.95
N TYR A 46 4.69 -21.73 8.73
CA TYR A 46 4.10 -21.52 10.05
C TYR A 46 2.58 -21.32 9.96
N ALA A 47 2.13 -20.50 9.00
CA ALA A 47 0.72 -20.25 8.76
C ALA A 47 -0.05 -21.52 8.40
N ARG A 48 0.52 -22.41 7.57
CA ARG A 48 -0.06 -23.71 7.23
C ARG A 48 -0.18 -24.62 8.45
N ASN A 49 0.90 -24.78 9.23
CA ASN A 49 0.87 -25.61 10.43
C ASN A 49 -0.13 -25.09 11.46
N PHE A 50 -0.26 -23.77 11.59
CA PHE A 50 -1.30 -23.15 12.40
C PHE A 50 -2.70 -23.48 11.89
N ALA A 51 -2.95 -23.33 10.58
CA ALA A 51 -4.24 -23.63 9.96
C ALA A 51 -4.65 -25.10 10.07
N GLU A 52 -3.68 -26.02 10.04
CA GLU A 52 -3.88 -27.47 10.17
C GLU A 52 -4.01 -27.94 11.64
N GLY A 53 -3.88 -27.04 12.61
CA GLY A 53 -4.00 -27.36 14.04
C GLY A 53 -2.73 -27.93 14.68
N ASN A 54 -1.60 -27.92 13.96
CA ASN A 54 -0.29 -28.35 14.48
C ASN A 54 0.38 -27.30 15.39
N GLY A 55 -0.19 -26.09 15.44
CA GLY A 55 0.34 -24.94 16.17
C GLY A 55 1.35 -24.12 15.35
N LEU A 56 1.90 -23.08 15.98
CA LEU A 56 2.87 -22.18 15.38
C LEU A 56 4.27 -22.79 15.41
N VAL A 57 4.51 -23.78 14.56
CA VAL A 57 5.78 -24.52 14.46
C VAL A 57 6.25 -24.57 13.02
N TYR A 58 7.56 -24.69 12.79
CA TYR A 58 8.11 -24.96 11.46
C TYR A 58 8.11 -26.46 11.14
N ASN A 59 8.65 -27.27 12.06
CA ASN A 59 8.62 -28.72 12.02
C ASN A 59 7.64 -29.24 13.08
N ILE A 60 6.75 -30.16 12.69
CA ILE A 60 5.80 -30.76 13.63
C ILE A 60 6.59 -31.56 14.67
N GLY A 61 6.28 -31.34 15.95
CA GLY A 61 6.99 -31.94 17.08
C GLY A 61 8.10 -31.06 17.66
N GLU A 62 8.55 -30.02 16.95
CA GLU A 62 9.56 -29.07 17.42
C GLU A 62 8.91 -27.70 17.68
N ARG A 63 9.00 -27.23 18.93
CA ARG A 63 8.47 -25.92 19.33
C ARG A 63 9.57 -24.87 19.35
N VAL A 64 9.83 -24.30 18.18
CA VAL A 64 10.78 -23.19 18.01
C VAL A 64 10.07 -22.08 17.24
N GLU A 65 10.12 -20.86 17.77
CA GLU A 65 9.64 -19.67 17.08
C GLU A 65 10.74 -19.15 16.15
N GLY A 66 10.42 -19.04 14.87
CA GLY A 66 11.36 -18.62 13.82
C GLY A 66 10.74 -17.67 12.80
N TYR A 67 9.64 -17.01 13.16
CA TYR A 67 9.03 -15.93 12.39
C TYR A 67 9.20 -14.60 13.14
N SER A 68 9.30 -13.49 12.42
CA SER A 68 9.38 -12.12 12.98
C SER A 68 8.10 -11.31 12.79
N ASN A 69 7.08 -11.92 12.17
CA ASN A 69 5.90 -11.27 11.64
C ASN A 69 4.62 -11.98 12.10
N PHE A 70 4.48 -12.16 13.42
CA PHE A 70 3.36 -12.92 14.04
C PHE A 70 1.98 -12.59 13.46
N PHE A 71 1.64 -11.30 13.38
CA PHE A 71 0.34 -10.86 12.83
C PHE A 71 0.12 -11.36 11.40
N TRP A 72 1.17 -11.35 10.58
CA TRP A 72 1.13 -11.81 9.20
C TRP A 72 1.00 -13.33 9.09
N VAL A 73 1.69 -14.08 9.95
CA VAL A 73 1.54 -15.53 10.04
C VAL A 73 0.10 -15.93 10.37
N ILE A 74 -0.50 -15.27 11.37
CA ILE A 74 -1.89 -15.52 11.75
C ILE A 74 -2.84 -15.17 10.60
N LEU A 75 -2.67 -14.01 9.96
CA LEU A 75 -3.51 -13.58 8.85
C LEU A 75 -3.46 -14.58 7.69
N ASN A 76 -2.27 -15.01 7.28
CA ASN A 76 -2.09 -16.04 6.25
C ASN A 76 -2.65 -17.39 6.70
N GLY A 77 -2.53 -17.74 7.98
CA GLY A 77 -3.07 -18.99 8.52
C GLY A 77 -4.59 -19.03 8.45
N VAL A 78 -5.26 -17.93 8.78
CA VAL A 78 -6.71 -17.78 8.59
C VAL A 78 -7.08 -17.90 7.11
N ALA A 79 -6.32 -17.28 6.21
CA ALA A 79 -6.56 -17.41 4.77
C ALA A 79 -6.41 -18.87 4.28
N ILE A 80 -5.36 -19.56 4.72
CA ILE A 80 -5.12 -20.98 4.41
C ILE A 80 -6.23 -21.87 4.98
N TYR A 81 -6.74 -21.58 6.18
CA TYR A 81 -7.85 -22.30 6.79
C TYR A 81 -9.12 -22.24 5.91
N PHE A 82 -9.36 -21.12 5.22
CA PHE A 82 -10.44 -20.98 4.24
C PHE A 82 -10.08 -21.49 2.83
N GLY A 83 -8.94 -22.16 2.67
CA GLY A 83 -8.49 -22.75 1.40
C GLY A 83 -7.81 -21.78 0.44
N ALA A 84 -7.44 -20.57 0.88
CA ALA A 84 -6.70 -19.64 0.04
C ALA A 84 -5.23 -20.05 -0.11
N ASN A 85 -4.66 -19.81 -1.30
CA ASN A 85 -3.22 -19.87 -1.47
C ASN A 85 -2.59 -18.65 -0.78
N PRO A 86 -1.61 -18.84 0.14
CA PRO A 86 -1.05 -17.74 0.91
C PRO A 86 -0.28 -16.73 0.05
N LEU A 87 0.32 -17.14 -1.06
CA LEU A 87 0.99 -16.22 -1.97
C LEU A 87 -0.01 -15.30 -2.67
N TYR A 88 -1.10 -15.84 -3.23
CA TYR A 88 -2.12 -15.00 -3.85
C TYR A 88 -2.84 -14.10 -2.84
N PHE A 89 -3.14 -14.65 -1.65
CA PHE A 89 -3.74 -13.88 -0.58
C PHE A 89 -2.86 -12.70 -0.16
N SER A 90 -1.59 -12.96 0.15
CA SER A 90 -0.64 -11.93 0.58
C SER A 90 -0.45 -10.86 -0.50
N THR A 91 -0.29 -11.23 -1.76
CA THR A 91 -0.13 -10.26 -2.86
C THR A 91 -1.38 -9.39 -3.06
N ILE A 92 -2.57 -10.00 -3.07
CA ILE A 92 -3.83 -9.24 -3.24
C ILE A 92 -4.06 -8.32 -2.04
N PHE A 93 -3.83 -8.82 -0.82
CA PHE A 93 -4.01 -8.05 0.39
C PHE A 93 -3.02 -6.87 0.46
N SER A 94 -1.75 -7.09 0.10
CA SER A 94 -0.76 -6.03 -0.03
C SER A 94 -1.12 -5.01 -1.12
N ALA A 95 -1.71 -5.43 -2.24
CA ALA A 95 -2.18 -4.51 -3.27
C ALA A 95 -3.32 -3.60 -2.76
N ILE A 96 -4.26 -4.15 -1.99
CA ILE A 96 -5.33 -3.38 -1.34
C ILE A 96 -4.73 -2.36 -0.35
N LEU A 97 -3.77 -2.80 0.47
CA LEU A 97 -3.07 -1.94 1.43
C LEU A 97 -2.30 -0.82 0.72
N TYR A 98 -1.69 -1.09 -0.44
CA TYR A 98 -1.05 -0.07 -1.26
C TYR A 98 -2.05 0.98 -1.76
N VAL A 99 -3.23 0.58 -2.23
CA VAL A 99 -4.28 1.54 -2.59
C VAL A 99 -4.71 2.38 -1.39
N MET A 100 -4.84 1.77 -0.20
CA MET A 100 -5.13 2.51 1.03
C MET A 100 -4.02 3.52 1.37
N LEU A 101 -2.76 3.15 1.19
CA LEU A 101 -1.61 4.04 1.36
C LEU A 101 -1.71 5.26 0.43
N LEU A 102 -2.02 5.06 -0.85
CA LEU A 102 -2.21 6.16 -1.80
C LEU A 102 -3.31 7.13 -1.36
N VAL A 103 -4.42 6.62 -0.80
CA VAL A 103 -5.50 7.45 -0.27
C VAL A 103 -5.04 8.26 0.95
N VAL A 104 -4.24 7.68 1.85
CA VAL A 104 -3.68 8.38 3.01
C VAL A 104 -2.75 9.50 2.56
N PHE A 105 -1.83 9.22 1.62
CA PHE A 105 -0.93 10.21 1.06
C PHE A 105 -1.68 11.34 0.35
N TRP A 106 -2.70 11.01 -0.45
CA TRP A 106 -3.57 12.00 -1.09
C TRP A 106 -4.21 12.94 -0.07
N LYS A 107 -4.83 12.38 0.98
CA LYS A 107 -5.46 13.18 2.04
C LYS A 107 -4.44 14.03 2.79
N ALA A 108 -3.26 13.49 3.05
CA ALA A 108 -2.21 14.21 3.75
C ALA A 108 -1.68 15.40 2.95
N LEU A 109 -1.43 15.21 1.66
CA LEU A 109 -1.02 16.27 0.74
C LEU A 109 -2.10 17.35 0.62
N TRP A 110 -3.35 16.93 0.47
CA TRP A 110 -4.47 17.85 0.34
C TRP A 110 -4.58 18.79 1.56
N LYS A 111 -4.47 18.23 2.76
CA LYS A 111 -4.50 19.01 4.00
C LYS A 111 -3.33 20.01 4.10
N ASN A 112 -2.10 19.58 3.77
CA ASN A 112 -0.94 20.49 3.76
C ASN A 112 -1.10 21.64 2.76
N LEU A 113 -1.70 21.39 1.60
CA LEU A 113 -1.95 22.43 0.60
C LEU A 113 -3.01 23.43 1.05
N GLU A 114 -4.03 22.97 1.77
CA GLU A 114 -5.05 23.86 2.38
C GLU A 114 -4.44 24.76 3.46
N GLU A 115 -3.54 24.23 4.30
CA GLU A 115 -2.83 25.01 5.33
C GLU A 115 -1.87 26.06 4.75
N LEU A 116 -1.20 25.74 3.64
CA LEU A 116 -0.27 26.66 2.98
C LEU A 116 -0.98 27.79 2.20
N SER A 117 -2.29 27.68 1.96
CA SER A 117 -3.07 28.70 1.25
C SER A 117 -4.38 29.07 1.98
N PRO A 118 -4.30 29.62 3.21
CA PRO A 118 -5.50 30.00 3.96
C PRO A 118 -6.25 31.12 3.21
N GLY A 119 -7.50 30.86 2.82
CA GLY A 119 -8.35 31.84 2.11
C GLY A 119 -8.42 31.67 0.59
N ASN A 120 -7.71 30.69 0.03
CA ASN A 120 -7.88 30.30 -1.37
C ASN A 120 -9.06 29.33 -1.47
N THR A 121 -10.05 29.61 -2.33
CA THR A 121 -11.15 28.66 -2.59
C THR A 121 -10.57 27.35 -3.15
N GLN A 122 -11.20 26.22 -2.82
CA GLN A 122 -10.81 24.87 -3.25
C GLN A 122 -10.59 24.71 -4.78
N GLU A 123 -11.04 25.69 -5.57
CA GLU A 123 -10.83 25.82 -7.02
C GLU A 123 -9.43 26.29 -7.44
N ASN A 124 -8.65 26.94 -6.55
CA ASN A 124 -7.35 27.54 -6.90
C ASN A 124 -6.14 26.69 -6.48
N ILE A 125 -6.32 25.61 -5.72
CA ILE A 125 -5.24 24.65 -5.45
C ILE A 125 -5.09 23.76 -6.69
N PRO A 126 -3.97 23.83 -7.42
CA PRO A 126 -3.83 23.05 -8.64
C PRO A 126 -3.77 21.56 -8.33
N ARG A 127 -4.72 20.79 -8.86
CA ARG A 127 -4.91 19.37 -8.55
C ARG A 127 -3.70 18.53 -8.93
N TYR A 128 -2.96 18.98 -9.95
CA TYR A 128 -1.73 18.31 -10.39
C TYR A 128 -0.65 18.23 -9.30
N ILE A 129 -0.62 19.13 -8.31
CA ILE A 129 0.40 19.12 -7.24
C ILE A 129 0.17 17.92 -6.30
N ALA A 130 -1.07 17.72 -5.85
CA ALA A 130 -1.42 16.57 -5.03
C ALA A 130 -1.28 15.25 -5.83
N LEU A 131 -1.61 15.27 -7.13
CA LEU A 131 -1.44 14.10 -8.01
C LEU A 131 0.03 13.81 -8.31
N PHE A 132 0.91 14.80 -8.30
CA PHE A 132 2.35 14.61 -8.45
C PHE A 132 2.93 13.80 -7.29
N GLY A 133 2.43 13.99 -6.06
CA GLY A 133 2.81 13.15 -4.93
C GLY A 133 2.41 11.67 -5.09
N ILE A 134 1.21 11.41 -5.63
CA ILE A 134 0.78 10.04 -5.99
C ILE A 134 1.67 9.47 -7.11
N PHE A 135 1.99 10.28 -8.11
CA PHE A 135 2.86 9.87 -9.22
C PHE A 135 4.25 9.44 -8.74
N LEU A 136 4.86 10.16 -7.79
CA LEU A 136 6.16 9.77 -7.24
C LEU A 136 6.14 8.37 -6.59
N LEU A 137 5.04 8.01 -5.93
CA LEU A 137 4.85 6.66 -5.36
C LEU A 137 4.56 5.61 -6.44
N ALA A 138 3.91 5.98 -7.52
CA ALA A 138 3.63 5.09 -8.66
C ALA A 138 4.88 4.80 -9.50
N VAL A 139 5.88 5.69 -9.50
CA VAL A 139 7.14 5.53 -10.24
C VAL A 139 8.12 4.60 -9.51
N ASP A 140 8.06 4.51 -8.18
CA ASP A 140 9.01 3.66 -7.44
C ASP A 140 8.60 2.18 -7.48
N MET A 141 9.30 1.43 -8.33
CA MET A 141 9.15 -0.02 -8.49
C MET A 141 9.27 -0.81 -7.17
N ARG A 142 9.96 -0.28 -6.15
CA ARG A 142 10.18 -1.00 -4.87
C ARG A 142 8.89 -1.32 -4.13
N PHE A 143 7.88 -0.45 -4.22
CA PHE A 143 6.57 -0.73 -3.63
C PHE A 143 5.93 -1.97 -4.27
N PHE A 144 6.15 -2.21 -5.56
CA PHE A 144 5.62 -3.37 -6.26
C PHE A 144 6.31 -4.65 -5.88
N ILE A 145 7.63 -4.60 -5.59
CA ILE A 145 8.36 -5.72 -5.00
C ILE A 145 7.79 -6.05 -3.62
N PHE A 146 7.47 -5.06 -2.79
CA PHE A 146 6.87 -5.31 -1.46
C PHE A 146 5.44 -5.83 -1.55
N ILE A 147 4.70 -5.48 -2.60
CA ILE A 147 3.37 -6.02 -2.85
C ILE A 147 3.45 -7.49 -3.23
N SER A 148 4.39 -7.87 -4.10
CA SER A 148 4.51 -9.25 -4.62
C SER A 148 5.41 -10.17 -3.79
N SER A 149 6.14 -9.66 -2.80
CA SER A 149 7.11 -10.44 -2.02
C SER A 149 6.49 -11.53 -1.14
N GLY A 150 5.20 -11.41 -0.80
CA GLY A 150 4.52 -12.26 0.18
C GLY A 150 4.82 -11.90 1.64
N LEU A 151 5.57 -10.84 1.90
CA LEU A 151 5.93 -10.37 3.25
C LEU A 151 4.97 -9.29 3.76
N GLU A 152 5.04 -9.03 5.07
CA GLU A 152 4.23 -8.03 5.78
C GLU A 152 4.61 -6.58 5.48
N THR A 153 5.70 -6.34 4.74
CA THR A 153 6.30 -5.01 4.54
C THR A 153 5.28 -3.96 4.11
N GLN A 154 4.43 -4.28 3.14
CA GLN A 154 3.40 -3.35 2.66
C GLN A 154 2.32 -3.08 3.72
N CYS A 155 1.97 -4.08 4.53
CA CYS A 155 1.07 -3.94 5.67
C CYS A 155 1.66 -3.02 6.74
N PHE A 156 2.92 -3.26 7.12
CA PHE A 156 3.64 -2.44 8.08
C PHE A 156 3.71 -0.97 7.64
N ILE A 157 4.14 -0.71 6.40
CA ILE A 157 4.23 0.65 5.84
C ILE A 157 2.86 1.34 5.89
N THR A 158 1.80 0.63 5.46
CA THR A 158 0.46 1.21 5.39
C THR A 158 -0.06 1.58 6.78
N LEU A 159 0.06 0.68 7.76
CA LEU A 159 -0.38 0.94 9.13
C LEU A 159 0.44 2.05 9.80
N PHE A 160 1.75 2.10 9.53
CA PHE A 160 2.63 3.15 10.03
C PHE A 160 2.19 4.54 9.53
N PHE A 161 1.95 4.69 8.22
CA PHE A 161 1.51 5.97 7.65
C PHE A 161 0.08 6.34 8.06
N ILE A 162 -0.82 5.36 8.24
CA ILE A 162 -2.15 5.62 8.83
C ILE A 162 -2.00 6.18 10.25
N SER A 163 -1.13 5.59 11.07
CA SER A 163 -0.87 6.04 12.44
C SER A 163 -0.33 7.47 12.48
N LEU A 164 0.66 7.79 11.63
CA LEU A 164 1.20 9.15 11.51
C LEU A 164 0.13 10.15 11.08
N PHE A 165 -0.63 9.83 10.03
CA PHE A 165 -1.69 10.69 9.54
C PHE A 165 -2.77 10.93 10.60
N TRP A 166 -3.15 9.89 11.34
CA TRP A 166 -4.11 9.98 12.43
C TRP A 166 -3.60 10.87 13.59
N ASN A 167 -2.35 10.66 14.03
CA ASN A 167 -1.74 11.47 15.08
C ASN A 167 -1.66 12.95 14.67
N TRP A 168 -1.29 13.21 13.41
CA TRP A 168 -1.24 14.56 12.88
C TRP A 168 -2.62 15.26 12.89
N ILE A 169 -3.68 14.58 12.45
CA ILE A 169 -5.05 15.15 12.47
C ILE A 169 -5.56 15.39 13.90
N THR A 170 -5.13 14.59 14.87
CA THR A 170 -5.65 14.67 16.24
C THR A 170 -4.91 15.69 17.10
N THR A 171 -3.63 15.96 16.82
CA THR A 171 -2.81 16.92 17.59
C THR A 171 -3.08 18.38 17.21
N GLU A 172 -3.64 18.62 16.02
CA GLU A 172 -4.02 19.96 15.55
C GLU A 172 -5.45 20.39 15.95
N ARG A 173 -6.11 19.62 16.83
CA ARG A 173 -7.38 20.02 17.46
C ARG A 173 -7.12 20.64 18.83
#